data_AF-A0A0M3ARN5-F1
#
_entry.id   AF-A0A0M3ARN5-F1
#
_cell.length_a   1.000
_cell.length_b   1.000
_cell.length_c   1.000
_cell.angle_alpha   90.00
_cell.angle_beta   90.00
_cell.angle_gamma   90.00
#
_symmetry.space_group_name_H-M   'P 1'
#
loop_
_entity.id
_entity.type
_entity.pdbx_description
1 polymer ?
#
loop_
_entity_poly.entity_id
_entity_poly.type
_entity_poly.pdbx_seq_one_letter_code
_entity_poly.pdbx_strand_id
1 'polypeptide(L)'
;MAVEFDRSDLTVVVSSIVAAAGLVSSLTFDKTLGTIMTAGGVILTAIFGYLKARRAETSARRNALDVASISASAAIDTNAKTVLVQTVTAERAKWRSELREVVTELTALLRASARDEEVIWQKVDQLRSGVRLRLNPAGRGPAPTGIDKHEKDRQIHNDLDALDQAGPNSKAQHAVIAERLERHMADILKQEWDVSKVEAVKGKLKTS
;
A
#
# COMPACT_ATOMS: atom_id res chain seq x y z
N MET A 1 -11.98 3.08 -42.10
CA MET A 1 -11.82 4.06 -41.00
C MET A 1 -12.11 5.44 -41.57
N ALA A 2 -13.31 5.98 -41.33
CA ALA A 2 -13.73 7.26 -41.90
C ALA A 2 -12.93 8.41 -41.27
N VAL A 3 -12.39 9.31 -42.08
CA VAL A 3 -11.73 10.53 -41.62
C VAL A 3 -12.82 11.54 -41.30
N GLU A 4 -13.09 11.78 -40.01
CA GLU A 4 -13.95 12.88 -39.58
C GLU A 4 -13.19 14.20 -39.84
N PHE A 5 -13.68 14.97 -40.80
CA PHE A 5 -13.20 16.32 -41.12
C PHE A 5 -13.89 17.33 -40.20
N ASP A 6 -13.11 18.08 -39.41
CA ASP A 6 -13.63 19.19 -38.61
C ASP A 6 -13.69 20.49 -39.45
N ARG A 7 -14.55 21.45 -39.07
CA ARG A 7 -14.68 22.76 -39.75
C ARG A 7 -13.34 23.53 -39.76
N SER A 8 -12.48 23.32 -38.77
CA SER A 8 -11.14 23.92 -38.73
C SER A 8 -10.21 23.37 -39.83
N ASP A 9 -10.35 22.10 -40.21
CA ASP A 9 -9.59 21.47 -41.29
C ASP A 9 -10.00 22.00 -42.67
N LEU A 10 -11.30 22.22 -42.85
CA LEU A 10 -11.85 22.83 -44.05
C LEU A 10 -11.24 24.22 -44.29
N THR A 11 -11.07 25.03 -43.25
CA THR A 11 -10.47 26.36 -43.37
C THR A 11 -9.00 26.32 -43.77
N VAL A 12 -8.22 25.35 -43.26
CA VAL A 12 -6.80 25.16 -43.61
C VAL A 12 -6.65 24.59 -45.02
N VAL A 13 -7.51 23.64 -45.41
CA VAL A 13 -7.54 23.12 -46.78
C VAL A 13 -7.93 24.21 -47.76
N VAL A 14 -8.94 25.02 -47.45
CA VAL A 14 -9.36 26.16 -48.28
C VAL A 14 -8.27 27.22 -48.36
N SER A 15 -7.60 27.57 -47.27
CA SER A 15 -6.51 28.56 -47.31
C SER A 15 -5.28 28.05 -48.08
N SER A 16 -4.99 26.75 -48.02
CA SER A 16 -3.94 26.12 -48.83
C SER A 16 -4.27 26.12 -50.32
N ILE A 17 -5.54 25.88 -50.67
CA ILE A 17 -6.05 25.96 -52.05
C ILE A 17 -6.01 27.42 -52.54
N VAL A 18 -6.38 28.39 -51.71
CA VAL A 18 -6.35 29.83 -52.05
C VAL A 18 -4.91 30.34 -52.22
N ALA A 19 -3.99 29.93 -51.35
CA ALA A 19 -2.58 30.28 -51.48
C ALA A 19 -1.95 29.71 -52.76
N ALA A 20 -2.32 28.47 -53.14
CA ALA A 20 -1.85 27.87 -54.38
C ALA A 20 -2.55 28.46 -55.62
N ALA A 21 -3.82 28.83 -55.53
CA ALA A 21 -4.53 29.55 -56.59
C ALA A 21 -3.94 30.96 -56.81
N GLY A 22 -3.48 31.63 -55.75
CA GLY A 22 -2.74 32.89 -55.82
C GLY A 22 -1.37 32.76 -56.51
N LEU A 23 -0.72 31.59 -56.36
CA LEU A 23 0.54 31.25 -57.01
C LEU A 23 0.35 30.89 -58.50
N VAL A 24 -0.82 30.34 -58.85
CA VAL A 24 -1.23 30.05 -60.23
C VAL A 24 -1.69 31.31 -60.97
N SER A 25 -2.35 32.27 -60.27
CA SER A 25 -2.80 33.53 -60.88
C SER A 25 -1.68 34.56 -61.07
N SER A 26 -0.55 34.42 -60.38
CA SER A 26 0.64 35.26 -60.60
C SER A 26 1.56 34.78 -61.73
N LEU A 27 1.24 33.66 -62.39
CA LEU A 27 2.01 33.14 -63.52
C LEU A 27 1.27 33.47 -64.83
N THR A 28 1.64 34.58 -65.46
CA THR A 28 1.11 34.99 -66.76
C THR A 28 1.41 33.95 -67.84
N PHE A 29 0.33 33.37 -68.39
CA PHE A 29 0.18 32.65 -69.66
C PHE A 29 1.39 31.82 -70.16
N ASP A 30 1.39 30.51 -69.87
CA ASP A 30 1.76 29.50 -70.87
C ASP A 30 0.87 28.26 -70.74
N LYS A 31 0.30 27.80 -71.86
CA LYS A 31 -0.66 26.69 -71.90
C LYS A 31 0.09 25.37 -72.04
N THR A 32 0.61 24.83 -70.94
CA THR A 32 1.08 23.43 -70.91
C THR A 32 0.61 22.70 -69.65
N LEU A 33 0.17 21.45 -69.85
CA LEU A 33 -0.31 20.52 -68.81
C LEU A 33 0.68 20.34 -67.63
N GLY A 34 1.96 20.69 -67.79
CA GLY A 34 3.00 20.57 -66.75
C GLY A 34 2.83 21.52 -65.55
N THR A 35 2.34 22.75 -65.77
CA THR A 35 2.19 23.74 -64.69
C THR A 35 1.02 23.41 -63.76
N ILE A 36 -0.06 22.84 -64.31
CA ILE A 36 -1.23 22.37 -63.54
C ILE A 36 -0.88 21.11 -62.73
N MET A 37 -0.11 20.18 -63.30
CA MET A 37 0.38 18.98 -62.59
C MET A 37 1.32 19.35 -61.43
N THR A 38 2.18 20.36 -61.60
CA THR A 38 3.14 20.79 -60.58
C THR A 38 2.45 21.51 -59.42
N ALA A 39 1.52 22.42 -59.70
CA ALA A 39 0.71 23.09 -58.67
C ALA A 39 -0.17 22.08 -57.90
N GLY A 40 -0.80 21.13 -58.60
CA GLY A 40 -1.58 20.05 -57.97
C GLY A 40 -0.72 19.15 -57.06
N GLY A 41 0.50 18.81 -57.48
CA GLY A 41 1.44 18.02 -56.67
C GLY A 41 1.90 18.72 -55.40
N VAL A 42 2.15 20.04 -55.45
CA VAL A 42 2.53 20.83 -54.27
C VAL A 42 1.38 20.95 -53.27
N ILE A 43 0.16 21.19 -53.74
CA ILE A 43 -1.05 21.24 -52.90
C ILE A 43 -1.30 19.89 -52.22
N LEU A 44 -1.22 18.79 -52.97
CA LEU A 44 -1.38 17.44 -52.42
C LEU A 44 -0.32 17.11 -51.38
N THR A 45 0.94 17.50 -51.61
CA THR A 45 2.04 17.27 -50.66
C THR A 45 1.86 18.09 -49.39
N ALA A 46 1.40 19.34 -49.49
CA ALA A 46 1.12 20.20 -48.33
C ALA A 46 -0.06 19.66 -47.50
N ILE A 47 -1.14 19.24 -48.14
CA ILE A 47 -2.30 18.62 -47.47
C ILE A 47 -1.88 17.30 -46.81
N PHE A 48 -1.10 16.46 -47.50
CA PHE A 48 -0.63 15.20 -46.94
C PHE A 48 0.33 15.41 -45.77
N GLY A 49 1.22 16.40 -45.86
CA GLY A 49 2.11 16.83 -44.78
C GLY A 49 1.34 17.33 -43.56
N TYR A 50 0.31 18.16 -43.77
CA TYR A 50 -0.58 18.66 -42.72
C TYR A 50 -1.35 17.53 -42.04
N LEU A 51 -1.94 16.61 -42.81
CA LEU A 51 -2.65 15.45 -42.27
C LEU A 51 -1.71 14.51 -41.49
N LYS A 52 -0.48 14.32 -41.96
CA LYS A 52 0.54 13.52 -41.26
C LYS A 52 0.97 14.20 -39.95
N ALA A 53 1.19 15.52 -39.96
CA ALA A 53 1.54 16.30 -38.78
C ALA A 53 0.40 16.28 -37.73
N ARG A 54 -0.85 16.46 -38.15
CA ARG A 54 -2.02 16.42 -37.26
C ARG A 54 -2.25 15.05 -36.64
N ARG A 55 -2.01 13.97 -37.40
CA ARG A 55 -2.01 12.59 -36.86
C ARG A 55 -0.89 12.37 -35.84
N ALA A 56 0.32 12.90 -36.10
CA ALA A 56 1.43 12.81 -35.17
C ALA A 56 1.17 13.59 -33.87
N GLU A 57 0.62 14.80 -33.96
CA GLU A 57 0.24 15.63 -32.81
C GLU A 57 -0.85 14.97 -31.96
N THR A 58 -1.89 14.42 -32.61
CA THR A 58 -2.98 13.71 -31.92
C THR A 58 -2.46 12.44 -31.22
N SER A 59 -1.52 11.73 -31.86
CA SER A 59 -0.88 10.54 -31.27
C SER A 59 0.02 10.91 -30.10
N ALA A 60 0.80 11.99 -30.22
CA ALA A 60 1.66 12.49 -29.14
C ALA A 60 0.85 12.98 -27.93
N ARG A 61 -0.28 13.68 -28.15
CA ARG A 61 -1.19 14.09 -27.08
C ARG A 61 -1.83 12.89 -26.38
N ARG A 62 -2.30 11.88 -27.12
CA ARG A 62 -2.84 10.64 -26.52
C ARG A 62 -1.78 9.91 -25.70
N ASN A 63 -0.57 9.73 -26.24
CA ASN A 63 0.52 9.11 -25.50
C ASN A 63 0.88 9.89 -24.22
N ALA A 64 0.87 11.22 -24.25
CA ALA A 64 1.12 12.04 -23.07
C ALA A 64 0.01 11.91 -22.01
N LEU A 65 -1.25 11.84 -22.42
CA LEU A 65 -2.39 11.59 -21.53
C LEU A 65 -2.35 10.17 -20.94
N ASP A 66 -1.99 9.16 -21.74
CA ASP A 66 -1.83 7.78 -21.28
C ASP A 66 -0.68 7.67 -20.27
N VAL A 67 0.48 8.28 -20.54
CA VAL A 67 1.60 8.31 -19.58
C VAL A 67 1.23 9.08 -18.31
N ALA A 68 0.53 10.22 -18.42
CA ALA A 68 0.08 10.98 -17.27
C ALA A 68 -0.91 10.17 -16.42
N SER A 69 -1.88 9.50 -17.03
CA SER A 69 -2.84 8.65 -16.32
C SER A 69 -2.18 7.44 -15.66
N ILE A 70 -1.26 6.74 -16.35
CA ILE A 70 -0.48 5.64 -15.78
C ILE A 70 0.36 6.13 -14.60
N SER A 71 1.02 7.28 -14.74
CA SER A 71 1.83 7.87 -13.66
C SER A 71 0.98 8.31 -12.46
N ALA A 72 -0.22 8.85 -12.70
CA ALA A 72 -1.16 9.22 -11.65
C ALA A 72 -1.71 7.99 -10.92
N SER A 73 -2.12 6.95 -11.64
CA SER A 73 -2.55 5.67 -11.06
C SER A 73 -1.43 5.00 -10.25
N ALA A 74 -0.20 4.97 -10.78
CA ALA A 74 0.96 4.43 -10.07
C ALA A 74 1.30 5.26 -8.82
N ALA A 75 1.19 6.58 -8.87
CA ALA A 75 1.40 7.46 -7.73
C ALA A 75 0.30 7.27 -6.65
N ILE A 76 -0.96 7.10 -7.05
CA ILE A 76 -2.07 6.79 -6.14
C ILE A 76 -1.84 5.44 -5.45
N ASP A 77 -1.49 4.40 -6.21
CA ASP A 77 -1.21 3.06 -5.65
C ASP A 77 -0.01 3.06 -4.71
N THR A 78 1.03 3.83 -5.04
CA THR A 78 2.23 3.96 -4.20
C THR A 78 1.93 4.70 -2.90
N ASN A 79 1.15 5.79 -2.98
CA ASN A 79 0.70 6.53 -1.80
C ASN A 79 -0.21 5.68 -0.92
N ALA A 80 -1.18 4.96 -1.50
CA ALA A 80 -2.08 4.09 -0.77
C ALA A 80 -1.33 2.97 -0.01
N LYS A 81 -0.35 2.33 -0.66
CA LYS A 81 0.51 1.32 -0.01
C LYS A 81 1.37 1.93 1.09
N THR A 82 1.89 3.13 0.90
CA THR A 82 2.70 3.83 1.91
C THR A 82 1.87 4.17 3.14
N VAL A 83 0.67 4.72 2.96
CA VAL A 83 -0.27 5.03 4.04
C VAL A 83 -0.65 3.74 4.79
N LEU A 84 -0.97 2.65 4.07
CA LEU A 84 -1.28 1.36 4.69
C LEU A 84 -0.14 0.82 5.55
N VAL A 85 1.10 0.82 5.03
CA VAL A 85 2.28 0.36 5.79
C VAL A 85 2.52 1.22 7.03
N GLN A 86 2.37 2.54 6.92
CA GLN A 86 2.49 3.45 8.06
C GLN A 86 1.42 3.19 9.11
N THR A 87 0.15 3.05 8.72
CA THR A 87 -0.96 2.74 9.64
C THR A 87 -0.73 1.40 10.34
N VAL A 88 -0.40 0.33 9.62
CA VAL A 88 -0.15 -0.99 10.23
C VAL A 88 1.06 -0.95 11.18
N THR A 89 2.11 -0.21 10.82
CA THR A 89 3.28 -0.03 11.69
C THR A 89 2.93 0.73 12.97
N ALA A 90 2.10 1.77 12.86
CA ALA A 90 1.61 2.56 14.01
C ALA A 90 0.71 1.72 14.93
N GLU A 91 -0.24 0.98 14.37
CA GLU A 91 -1.11 0.08 15.14
C GLU A 91 -0.31 -1.03 15.83
N ARG A 92 0.71 -1.60 15.17
CA ARG A 92 1.60 -2.59 15.81
C ARG A 92 2.45 -1.96 16.92
N ALA A 93 2.91 -0.72 16.76
CA ALA A 93 3.63 0.00 17.81
C ALA A 93 2.74 0.25 19.02
N LYS A 94 1.50 0.68 18.79
CA LYS A 94 0.48 0.87 19.83
C LYS A 94 0.16 -0.45 20.55
N TRP A 95 -0.12 -1.51 19.80
CA TRP A 95 -0.35 -2.86 20.33
C TRP A 95 0.81 -3.32 21.23
N ARG A 96 2.07 -3.15 20.80
CA ARG A 96 3.25 -3.50 21.62
C ARG A 96 3.34 -2.67 22.91
N SER A 97 2.98 -1.39 22.84
CA SER A 97 3.00 -0.50 24.01
C SER A 97 1.97 -0.94 25.04
N GLU A 98 0.72 -1.13 24.60
CA GLU A 98 -0.38 -1.56 25.47
C GLU A 98 -0.14 -2.96 26.04
N LEU A 99 0.37 -3.89 25.24
CA LEU A 99 0.70 -5.23 25.72
C LEU A 99 1.78 -5.17 26.81
N ARG A 100 2.83 -4.36 26.62
CA ARG A 100 3.88 -4.19 27.63
C ARG A 100 3.32 -3.63 28.94
N GLU A 101 2.46 -2.62 28.86
CA GLU A 101 1.84 -2.00 30.03
C GLU A 101 1.00 -3.01 30.83
N VAL A 102 0.07 -3.70 30.16
CA VAL A 102 -0.83 -4.68 30.80
C VAL A 102 -0.05 -5.83 31.42
N VAL A 103 0.99 -6.33 30.75
CA VAL A 103 1.84 -7.42 31.26
C VAL A 103 2.67 -6.97 32.45
N THR A 104 3.20 -5.75 32.41
CA THR A 104 3.98 -5.19 33.53
C THR A 104 3.10 -5.06 34.76
N GLU A 105 1.87 -4.55 34.62
CA GLU A 105 0.94 -4.43 35.72
C GLU A 105 0.53 -5.82 36.26
N LEU A 106 0.25 -6.78 35.38
CA LEU A 106 -0.13 -8.14 35.77
C LEU A 106 0.99 -8.81 36.58
N THR A 107 2.21 -8.80 36.05
CA THR A 107 3.37 -9.43 36.68
C THR A 107 3.76 -8.76 37.99
N ALA A 108 3.55 -7.43 38.11
CA ALA A 108 3.71 -6.72 39.37
C ALA A 108 2.74 -7.22 40.45
N LEU A 109 1.45 -7.39 40.11
CA LEU A 109 0.44 -7.93 41.03
C LEU A 109 0.74 -9.39 41.42
N LEU A 110 1.19 -10.22 40.46
CA LEU A 110 1.57 -11.60 40.77
C LEU A 110 2.75 -11.66 41.74
N ARG A 111 3.75 -10.77 41.58
CA ARG A 111 4.87 -10.68 42.52
C ARG A 111 4.47 -10.11 43.87
N ALA A 112 3.58 -9.13 43.91
CA ALA A 112 3.00 -8.62 45.15
C ALA A 112 2.32 -9.76 45.92
N SER A 113 1.47 -10.55 45.24
CA SER A 113 0.84 -11.73 45.82
C SER A 113 1.86 -12.76 46.32
N ALA A 114 2.94 -13.00 45.58
CA ALA A 114 4.01 -13.91 46.01
C ALA A 114 4.76 -13.43 47.26
N ARG A 115 4.79 -12.12 47.53
CA ARG A 115 5.34 -11.50 48.75
C ARG A 115 4.32 -11.35 49.87
N ASP A 116 3.13 -11.93 49.71
CA ASP A 116 2.02 -11.83 50.67
C ASP A 116 1.46 -10.41 50.84
N GLU A 117 1.58 -9.59 49.79
CA GLU A 117 0.91 -8.28 49.73
C GLU A 117 -0.55 -8.45 49.31
N GLU A 118 -1.41 -7.54 49.76
CA GLU A 118 -2.82 -7.53 49.38
C GLU A 118 -2.97 -7.25 47.87
N VAL A 119 -3.70 -8.13 47.17
CA VAL A 119 -3.91 -8.04 45.72
C VAL A 119 -5.40 -8.11 45.41
N ILE A 120 -5.87 -7.16 44.60
CA ILE A 120 -7.23 -7.13 44.08
C ILE A 120 -7.34 -8.13 42.92
N TRP A 121 -7.84 -9.33 43.18
CA TRP A 121 -7.95 -10.39 42.17
C TRP A 121 -8.83 -10.04 40.98
N GLN A 122 -9.85 -9.20 41.16
CA GLN A 122 -10.64 -8.66 40.05
C GLN A 122 -9.76 -7.91 39.03
N LYS A 123 -8.75 -7.17 39.51
CA LYS A 123 -7.80 -6.47 38.64
C LYS A 123 -6.87 -7.46 37.94
N VAL A 124 -6.45 -8.53 38.62
CA VAL A 124 -5.68 -9.63 38.00
C VAL A 124 -6.47 -10.25 36.84
N ASP A 125 -7.76 -10.55 37.03
CA ASP A 125 -8.62 -11.10 35.98
C ASP A 125 -8.83 -10.13 34.81
N GLN A 126 -9.01 -8.84 35.10
CA GLN A 126 -9.09 -7.80 34.08
C GLN A 126 -7.82 -7.75 33.23
N LEU A 127 -6.65 -7.75 33.87
CA LEU A 127 -5.37 -7.70 33.19
C LEU A 127 -5.10 -8.98 32.40
N ARG A 128 -5.35 -10.16 32.99
CA ARG A 128 -5.28 -11.46 32.30
C ARG A 128 -6.13 -11.45 31.03
N SER A 129 -7.36 -10.98 31.12
CA SER A 129 -8.26 -10.85 29.96
C SER A 129 -7.71 -9.85 28.94
N GLY A 130 -7.18 -8.73 29.41
CA GLY A 130 -6.53 -7.70 28.59
C GLY A 130 -5.33 -8.22 27.81
N VAL A 131 -4.53 -9.11 28.40
CA VAL A 131 -3.45 -9.83 27.71
C VAL A 131 -4.06 -10.77 26.67
N ARG A 132 -5.01 -11.64 27.04
CA ARG A 132 -5.61 -12.61 26.11
C ARG A 132 -6.18 -11.97 24.85
N LEU A 133 -6.86 -10.83 24.98
CA LEU A 133 -7.45 -10.10 23.84
C LEU A 133 -6.42 -9.55 22.84
N ARG A 134 -5.15 -9.46 23.24
CA ARG A 134 -4.05 -8.96 22.41
C ARG A 134 -3.23 -10.09 21.78
N LEU A 135 -3.44 -11.34 22.19
CA LEU A 135 -2.74 -12.50 21.64
C LEU A 135 -3.49 -13.07 20.43
N ASN A 136 -2.77 -13.84 19.60
CA ASN A 136 -3.40 -14.56 18.51
C ASN A 136 -4.25 -15.73 19.07
N PRO A 137 -5.55 -15.83 18.73
CA PRO A 137 -6.40 -16.93 19.19
C PRO A 137 -5.98 -18.31 18.64
N ALA A 138 -5.24 -18.38 17.53
CA ALA A 138 -4.72 -19.63 17.00
C ALA A 138 -3.74 -20.34 17.95
N GLY A 139 -3.11 -19.59 18.86
CA GLY A 139 -2.27 -20.13 19.94
C GLY A 139 -3.07 -20.87 21.03
N ARG A 140 -4.40 -20.78 21.06
CA ARG A 140 -5.21 -21.37 22.15
C ARG A 140 -5.46 -22.88 22.00
N GLY A 141 -5.25 -23.41 20.80
CA GLY A 141 -5.47 -24.84 20.50
C GLY A 141 -4.36 -25.75 21.03
N PRO A 142 -4.43 -27.07 20.76
CA PRO A 142 -3.28 -27.94 20.87
C PRO A 142 -2.20 -27.54 19.85
N ALA A 143 -0.93 -27.83 20.17
CA ALA A 143 0.17 -27.64 19.23
C ALA A 143 -0.04 -28.51 17.97
N PRO A 144 0.22 -27.98 16.77
CA PRO A 144 0.13 -28.76 15.54
C PRO A 144 1.22 -29.84 15.52
N THR A 145 1.02 -30.92 14.77
CA THR A 145 2.01 -32.00 14.58
C THR A 145 3.21 -31.61 13.70
N GLY A 146 3.39 -30.31 13.43
CA GLY A 146 4.41 -29.77 12.53
C GLY A 146 4.94 -28.43 13.05
N ILE A 147 5.33 -27.52 12.15
CA ILE A 147 5.85 -26.21 12.55
C ILE A 147 4.73 -25.39 13.19
N ASP A 148 4.90 -25.03 14.47
CA ASP A 148 3.98 -24.16 15.17
C ASP A 148 4.31 -22.69 14.93
N LYS A 149 3.51 -22.04 14.07
CA LYS A 149 3.61 -20.61 13.78
C LYS A 149 3.21 -19.72 14.96
N HIS A 150 2.48 -20.27 15.94
CA HIS A 150 1.89 -19.55 17.07
C HIS A 150 2.41 -20.05 18.42
N GLU A 151 3.58 -20.69 18.44
CA GLU A 151 4.18 -21.27 19.65
C GLU A 151 4.27 -20.27 20.81
N LYS A 152 4.70 -19.04 20.53
CA LYS A 152 4.83 -18.00 21.57
C LYS A 152 3.49 -17.56 22.13
N ASP A 153 2.49 -17.34 21.28
CA ASP A 153 1.12 -17.05 21.72
C ASP A 153 0.58 -18.20 22.58
N ARG A 154 0.85 -19.46 22.19
CA ARG A 154 0.43 -20.66 22.92
C ARG A 154 1.07 -20.77 24.30
N GLN A 155 2.38 -20.55 24.39
CA GLN A 155 3.10 -20.53 25.68
C GLN A 155 2.49 -19.52 26.64
N ILE A 156 2.15 -18.33 26.15
CA ILE A 156 1.51 -17.30 26.95
C ILE A 156 0.09 -17.72 27.36
N HIS A 157 -0.74 -18.25 26.44
CA HIS A 157 -2.07 -18.74 26.79
C HIS A 157 -2.00 -19.81 27.89
N ASN A 158 -1.04 -20.73 27.79
CA ASN A 158 -0.80 -21.75 28.81
C ASN A 158 -0.42 -21.15 30.16
N ASP A 159 0.39 -20.09 30.20
CA ASP A 159 0.71 -19.38 31.44
C ASP A 159 -0.51 -18.68 32.06
N LEU A 160 -1.37 -18.09 31.23
CA LEU A 160 -2.61 -17.44 31.67
C LEU A 160 -3.65 -18.46 32.16
N ASP A 161 -3.67 -19.66 31.56
CA ASP A 161 -4.49 -20.80 32.02
C ASP A 161 -3.94 -21.38 33.32
N ALA A 162 -2.62 -21.50 33.45
CA ALA A 162 -1.97 -21.92 34.70
C ALA A 162 -2.26 -20.93 35.84
N LEU A 163 -2.32 -19.63 35.56
CA LEU A 163 -2.74 -18.63 36.54
C LEU A 163 -4.17 -18.84 37.03
N ASP A 164 -5.09 -19.14 36.10
CA ASP A 164 -6.49 -19.43 36.42
C ASP A 164 -6.62 -20.66 37.33
N GLN A 165 -5.86 -21.71 37.02
CA GLN A 165 -5.85 -22.96 37.76
C GLN A 165 -5.20 -22.81 39.14
N ALA A 166 -4.15 -22.00 39.25
CA ALA A 166 -3.48 -21.69 40.50
C ALA A 166 -4.43 -20.98 41.47
N GLY A 167 -5.19 -19.99 40.97
CA GLY A 167 -6.14 -19.21 41.75
C GLY A 167 -5.49 -18.37 42.89
N PRO A 168 -6.30 -17.68 43.70
CA PRO A 168 -5.80 -16.64 44.62
C PRO A 168 -4.81 -17.08 45.69
N ASN A 169 -4.85 -18.35 46.08
CA ASN A 169 -4.12 -18.85 47.25
C ASN A 169 -2.74 -19.43 46.88
N SER A 170 -2.39 -19.50 45.60
CA SER A 170 -1.19 -20.20 45.11
C SER A 170 0.03 -19.29 45.01
N LYS A 171 0.37 -18.59 46.11
CA LYS A 171 1.44 -17.57 46.20
C LYS A 171 2.78 -18.00 45.57
N ALA A 172 3.23 -19.23 45.87
CA ALA A 172 4.48 -19.76 45.33
C ALA A 172 4.45 -19.91 43.80
N GLN A 173 3.28 -20.24 43.23
CA GLN A 173 3.12 -20.37 41.78
C GLN A 173 3.06 -19.01 41.09
N HIS A 174 2.56 -17.96 41.76
CA HIS A 174 2.46 -16.62 41.17
C HIS A 174 3.82 -16.06 40.75
N ALA A 175 4.87 -16.28 41.55
CA ALA A 175 6.24 -15.86 41.19
C ALA A 175 6.74 -16.59 39.93
N VAL A 176 6.54 -17.91 39.86
CA VAL A 176 6.95 -18.73 38.71
C VAL A 176 6.19 -18.33 37.45
N ILE A 177 4.88 -18.12 37.56
CA ILE A 177 4.04 -17.68 36.44
C ILE A 177 4.44 -16.29 35.96
N ALA A 178 4.72 -15.36 36.89
CA ALA A 178 5.18 -14.02 36.53
C ALA A 178 6.49 -14.07 35.73
N GLU A 179 7.45 -14.89 36.16
CA GLU A 179 8.73 -15.07 35.46
C GLU A 179 8.54 -15.65 34.05
N ARG A 180 7.69 -16.68 33.88
CA ARG A 180 7.41 -17.26 32.57
C ARG A 180 6.70 -16.26 31.65
N LEU A 181 5.71 -15.52 32.17
CA LEU A 181 5.01 -14.48 31.43
C LEU A 181 5.97 -13.41 30.93
N GLU A 182 6.88 -12.91 31.76
CA GLU A 182 7.86 -11.90 31.33
C GLU A 182 8.77 -12.41 30.21
N ARG A 183 9.24 -13.65 30.33
CA ARG A 183 10.11 -14.26 29.33
C ARG A 183 9.38 -14.40 28.00
N HIS A 184 8.22 -15.05 27.98
CA HIS A 184 7.46 -15.27 26.76
C HIS A 184 6.96 -13.94 26.14
N MET A 185 6.62 -12.95 26.98
CA MET A 185 6.23 -11.62 26.50
C MET A 185 7.40 -10.82 25.93
N ALA A 186 8.58 -10.91 26.51
CA ALA A 186 9.78 -10.31 25.92
C ALA A 186 10.05 -10.89 24.53
N ASP A 187 9.87 -12.21 24.36
CA ASP A 187 10.10 -12.91 23.10
C ASP A 187 9.10 -12.55 22.01
N ILE A 188 7.82 -12.37 22.34
CA ILE A 188 6.80 -11.94 21.36
C ILE A 188 6.99 -10.47 20.98
N LEU A 189 7.26 -9.59 21.96
CA LEU A 189 7.53 -8.17 21.71
C LEU A 189 8.78 -7.97 20.85
N LYS A 190 9.82 -8.79 21.05
CA LYS A 190 11.04 -8.76 20.24
C LYS A 190 10.79 -9.23 18.81
N GLN A 191 10.01 -10.29 18.63
CA GLN A 191 9.62 -10.78 17.30
C GLN A 191 8.86 -9.70 16.53
N GLU A 192 7.87 -9.06 17.15
CA GLU A 192 7.07 -8.02 16.49
C GLU A 192 7.89 -6.76 16.21
N TRP A 193 8.86 -6.43 17.07
CA TRP A 193 9.84 -5.38 16.77
C TRP A 193 10.69 -5.69 15.54
N ASP A 194 11.17 -6.92 15.42
CA ASP A 194 11.98 -7.33 14.27
C ASP A 194 11.17 -7.33 12.97
N VAL A 195 9.89 -7.71 13.02
CA VAL A 195 8.96 -7.58 11.88
C VAL A 195 8.82 -6.12 11.48
N SER A 196 8.50 -5.21 12.42
CA SER A 196 8.40 -3.78 12.12
C SER A 196 9.67 -3.19 11.51
N LYS A 197 10.87 -3.59 11.98
CA LYS A 197 12.13 -3.13 11.37
C LYS A 197 12.28 -3.58 9.92
N VAL A 198 11.97 -4.85 9.64
CA VAL A 198 12.08 -5.39 8.27
C VAL A 198 11.10 -4.69 7.34
N GLU A 199 9.87 -4.43 7.79
CA GLU A 199 8.87 -3.73 7.00
C GLU A 199 9.25 -2.26 6.75
N ALA A 200 9.80 -1.57 7.76
CA ALA A 200 10.29 -0.21 7.63
C ALA A 200 11.43 -0.10 6.60
N VAL A 201 12.34 -1.08 6.57
CA VAL A 201 13.45 -1.12 5.58
C VAL A 201 12.94 -1.45 4.18
N LYS A 202 11.96 -2.36 4.06
CA LYS A 202 11.47 -2.85 2.75
C LYS A 202 10.35 -2.00 2.14
N GLY A 203 9.71 -1.14 2.92
CA GLY A 203 8.51 -0.39 2.51
C GLY A 203 7.33 -1.28 2.14
N LYS A 204 7.31 -2.53 2.61
CA LYS A 204 6.28 -3.55 2.31
C LYS A 204 5.99 -4.36 3.55
N LEU A 205 4.71 -4.70 3.75
CA LEU A 205 4.28 -5.60 4.82
C LEU A 205 4.91 -6.98 4.64
N LYS A 206 5.32 -7.61 5.74
CA LYS A 206 5.82 -8.98 5.72
C LYS A 206 4.62 -9.91 5.53
N THR A 207 4.61 -10.69 4.45
CA THR A 207 3.65 -11.78 4.28
C THR A 207 3.92 -12.84 5.36
N SER A 208 2.88 -13.19 6.12
CA SER A 208 2.88 -14.18 7.22
C SER A 208 2.53 -15.59 6.74
#